data_AF-A0A1Y4IHA1-F1
#
_entry.id   AF-A0A1Y4IHA1-F1
#
_cell.length_a   1.000
_cell.length_b   1.000
_cell.length_c   1.000
_cell.angle_alpha   90.00
_cell.angle_beta   90.00
_cell.angle_gamma   90.00
#
_symmetry.space_group_name_H-M   'P 1'
#
loop_
_entity.id
_entity.type
_entity.pdbx_description
1 polymer ?
#
loop_
_entity_poly.entity_id
_entity_poly.type
_entity_poly.pdbx_seq_one_letter_code
_entity_poly.pdbx_strand_id
1 'polypeptide(L)'
;MDRSDDMNCKEVQRQLVPYINGELQEKAEEEFVRHVRHCPDCYEELEVYATVFAGIRQLDGAEEKIDYRTLVEDTLENSEEDAKDERFFALYSFLLKTAATASLFYMIVRLFF
;
A
#
# COMPACT_ATOMS: atom_id res chain seq x y z
N MET A 1 -12.20 19.99 -17.69
CA MET A 1 -13.55 19.80 -17.12
C MET A 1 -13.50 18.55 -16.26
N ASP A 2 -13.33 18.80 -14.97
CA ASP A 2 -13.88 18.11 -13.79
C ASP A 2 -14.21 16.61 -13.84
N ARG A 3 -13.57 15.84 -12.94
CA ARG A 3 -14.17 14.66 -12.30
C ARG A 3 -13.84 14.67 -10.81
N SER A 4 -14.91 14.60 -10.05
CA SER A 4 -15.07 14.67 -8.59
C SER A 4 -14.78 13.32 -7.91
N ASP A 5 -14.50 13.40 -6.59
CA ASP A 5 -14.82 12.43 -5.50
C ASP A 5 -13.70 11.66 -4.75
N ASP A 6 -12.49 12.18 -4.66
CA ASP A 6 -11.54 11.82 -3.58
C ASP A 6 -10.68 13.06 -3.30
N MET A 7 -10.17 13.26 -2.07
CA MET A 7 -9.30 14.39 -1.70
C MET A 7 -8.32 14.72 -2.84
N ASN A 8 -8.17 16.00 -3.24
CA ASN A 8 -7.17 16.32 -4.27
C ASN A 8 -5.77 16.26 -3.65
N CYS A 9 -4.76 15.79 -4.40
CA CYS A 9 -3.37 15.72 -3.95
C CYS A 9 -2.88 17.01 -3.25
N LYS A 10 -3.35 18.18 -3.71
CA LYS A 10 -3.03 19.47 -3.06
C LYS A 10 -3.56 19.64 -1.64
N GLU A 11 -4.72 19.07 -1.32
CA GLU A 11 -5.26 19.07 0.04
C GLU A 11 -4.51 18.10 0.93
N VAL A 12 -4.18 16.92 0.41
CA VAL A 12 -3.35 15.93 1.10
C VAL A 12 -1.97 16.51 1.44
N GLN A 13 -1.34 17.18 0.49
CA GLN A 13 -0.06 17.87 0.69
C GLN A 13 -0.09 18.88 1.86
N ARG A 14 -1.21 19.59 2.03
CA ARG A 14 -1.38 20.53 3.15
C ARG A 14 -1.55 19.85 4.50
N GLN A 15 -1.99 18.59 4.48
CA GLN A 15 -2.26 17.78 5.67
C GLN A 15 -1.06 16.90 6.09
N LEU A 16 0.02 16.85 5.29
CA LEU A 16 1.25 16.10 5.60
C LEU A 16 1.85 16.43 6.96
N VAL A 17 2.09 17.72 7.23
CA VAL A 17 2.71 18.15 8.50
C VAL A 17 1.79 17.89 9.71
N PRO A 18 0.49 18.25 9.66
CA PRO A 18 -0.46 17.87 10.71
C PRO A 18 -0.53 16.35 10.93
N TYR A 19 -0.50 15.55 9.87
CA TYR A 19 -0.50 14.09 9.95
C TYR A 19 0.75 13.57 10.70
N ILE A 20 1.94 14.03 10.31
CA ILE A 20 3.20 13.66 10.95
C ILE A 20 3.24 14.10 12.42
N ASN A 21 2.57 15.18 12.78
CA ASN A 21 2.50 15.63 14.16
C ASN A 21 1.35 14.98 14.96
N GLY A 22 0.50 14.16 14.34
CA GLY A 22 -0.67 13.56 15.00
C GLY A 22 -1.76 14.59 15.34
N GLU A 23 -1.84 15.67 14.57
CA GLU A 23 -2.75 16.81 14.79
C GLU A 23 -3.99 16.76 13.90
N LEU A 24 -4.12 15.75 13.04
CA LEU A 24 -5.32 15.55 12.22
C LEU A 24 -6.48 15.03 13.07
N GLN A 25 -7.68 15.47 12.72
CA GLN A 25 -8.91 14.89 13.26
C GLN A 25 -9.14 13.52 12.59
N GLU A 26 -9.65 12.56 13.36
CA GLU A 26 -9.89 11.17 12.92
C GLU A 26 -10.50 11.04 11.51
N LYS A 27 -11.52 11.84 11.20
CA LYS A 27 -12.16 11.84 9.87
C LYS A 27 -11.25 12.32 8.74
N ALA A 28 -10.47 13.38 9.00
CA ALA A 28 -9.54 13.92 8.02
C ALA A 28 -8.32 13.01 7.84
N GLU A 29 -7.89 12.35 8.91
CA GLU A 29 -6.84 11.34 8.88
C GLU A 29 -7.24 10.13 8.02
N GLU A 30 -8.47 9.63 8.18
CA GLU A 30 -8.97 8.51 7.36
C GLU A 30 -8.98 8.85 5.85
N GLU A 31 -9.43 10.05 5.50
CA GLU A 31 -9.45 10.55 4.11
C GLU A 31 -8.03 10.77 3.56
N PHE A 32 -7.13 11.33 4.39
CA PHE A 32 -5.72 11.49 4.07
C PHE A 32 -5.05 10.14 3.76
N VAL A 33 -5.20 9.16 4.66
CA VAL A 33 -4.61 7.82 4.50
C VAL A 33 -5.19 7.12 3.28
N ARG A 34 -6.49 7.22 3.04
CA ARG A 34 -7.14 6.63 1.87
C ARG A 34 -6.53 7.14 0.57
N HIS A 35 -6.31 8.45 0.46
CA HIS A 35 -5.72 9.05 -0.74
C HIS A 35 -4.25 8.66 -0.91
N VAL A 36 -3.43 8.81 0.13
CA VAL A 36 -1.99 8.52 0.08
C VAL A 36 -1.72 7.06 -0.31
N ARG A 37 -2.57 6.12 0.13
CA ARG A 37 -2.47 4.70 -0.26
C ARG A 37 -2.71 4.45 -1.76
N HIS A 38 -3.49 5.29 -2.43
CA HIS A 38 -3.86 5.09 -3.83
C HIS A 38 -3.18 6.08 -4.79
N CYS A 39 -2.41 7.04 -4.26
CA CYS A 39 -1.71 8.06 -5.02
C CYS A 39 -0.19 7.93 -4.82
N PRO A 40 0.56 7.43 -5.82
CA PRO A 40 2.01 7.22 -5.69
C PRO A 40 2.78 8.54 -5.48
N ASP A 41 2.31 9.65 -6.07
CA ASP A 41 2.96 10.95 -5.92
C ASP A 41 2.85 11.48 -4.47
N CYS A 42 1.67 11.38 -3.86
CA CYS A 42 1.48 11.78 -2.46
C CYS A 42 2.16 10.83 -1.48
N TYR A 43 2.30 9.56 -1.86
CA TYR A 43 3.05 8.57 -1.09
C TYR A 43 4.54 8.90 -1.01
N GLU A 44 5.18 9.14 -2.15
CA GLU A 44 6.59 9.56 -2.21
C GLU A 44 6.81 10.84 -1.41
N GLU A 45 5.90 11.80 -1.51
CA GLU A 45 6.01 13.05 -0.76
C GLU A 45 5.89 12.84 0.76
N LEU A 46 4.98 11.97 1.22
CA LEU A 46 4.91 11.60 2.64
C LEU A 46 6.20 10.97 3.14
N GLU A 47 6.83 10.10 2.35
CA GLU A 47 8.11 9.47 2.70
C GLU A 47 9.24 10.51 2.85
N VAL A 48 9.33 11.46 1.91
CA VAL A 48 10.31 12.56 1.99
C VAL A 48 10.09 13.38 3.27
N TYR A 49 8.85 13.78 3.54
CA TYR A 49 8.53 14.57 4.73
C TYR A 49 8.83 13.80 6.04
N ALA A 50 8.42 12.53 6.13
CA ALA A 50 8.68 11.69 7.30
C ALA A 50 10.19 11.59 7.59
N THR A 51 11.01 11.41 6.55
CA THR A 51 12.48 11.34 6.67
C THR A 51 13.08 12.65 7.20
N VAL A 52 12.64 13.79 6.67
CA VAL A 52 13.12 15.11 7.12
C VAL A 52 12.75 15.37 8.58
N PHE A 53 11.49 15.11 8.95
CA PHE A 53 11.02 15.31 10.32
C PHE A 53 11.70 14.36 11.31
N ALA A 54 12.00 13.12 10.90
CA ALA A 54 12.80 12.19 11.70
C ALA A 54 14.22 12.73 11.93
N GLY A 55 14.85 13.32 10.90
CA GLY A 55 16.16 13.96 11.03
C GLY A 55 16.15 15.16 12.00
N ILE A 56 15.12 16.01 11.93
CA ILE A 56 14.97 17.16 12.83
C ILE A 56 14.81 16.70 14.28
N ARG A 57 13.94 15.71 14.54
CA ARG A 57 13.73 15.19 15.90
C ARG A 57 14.97 14.53 16.50
N GLN A 58 15.79 13.86 15.68
CA GLN A 58 17.08 13.33 16.13
C GLN A 58 18.06 14.42 16.57
N LEU A 59 18.04 15.57 15.89
CA LEU A 59 18.88 16.72 16.25
C LEU A 59 18.38 17.45 17.51
N ASP A 60 17.06 17.48 17.72
CA ASP A 60 16.43 18.14 18.88
C ASP A 60 16.52 17.33 20.19
N GLY A 61 17.09 16.12 20.15
CA GLY A 61 17.26 15.28 21.34
C GLY A 61 15.96 14.77 21.94
N ALA A 62 14.86 14.81 21.18
CA ALA A 62 13.58 14.27 21.59
C ALA A 62 13.66 12.73 21.59
N GLU A 63 13.80 12.12 22.77
CA GLU A 63 13.63 10.67 22.99
C GLU A 63 12.17 10.20 22.81
N GLU A 64 11.28 11.01 22.24
CA GLU A 64 9.94 10.55 21.91
C GLU A 64 10.02 9.72 20.64
N LYS A 65 10.05 8.41 20.88
CA LYS A 65 10.05 7.32 19.92
C LYS A 65 8.70 7.30 19.19
N ILE A 66 8.38 8.36 18.45
CA ILE A 66 7.22 8.33 17.58
C ILE A 66 7.64 7.49 16.38
N ASP A 67 7.08 6.29 16.35
CA ASP A 67 7.44 5.25 15.41
C ASP A 67 6.74 5.49 14.07
N TYR A 68 7.15 6.55 13.39
CA TYR A 68 6.67 6.91 12.05
C TYR A 68 7.00 5.85 11.02
N ARG A 69 8.10 5.13 11.27
CA ARG A 69 8.52 3.99 10.49
C ARG A 69 7.48 2.89 10.57
N THR A 70 7.09 2.48 11.78
CA THR A 70 6.09 1.43 11.97
C THR A 70 4.68 1.85 11.57
N LEU A 71 4.27 3.13 11.66
CA LEU A 71 2.93 3.54 11.23
C LEU A 71 2.75 3.46 9.70
N VAL A 72 3.81 3.80 8.96
CA VAL A 72 3.89 3.74 7.51
C VAL A 72 4.17 2.29 7.09
N GLU A 73 5.16 1.62 7.70
CA GLU A 73 5.54 0.22 7.42
C GLU A 73 4.44 -0.81 7.80
N ASP A 74 3.81 -0.80 8.99
CA ASP A 74 2.75 -1.79 9.34
C ASP A 74 1.51 -1.65 8.44
N THR A 75 1.24 -0.43 7.99
CA THR A 75 0.07 -0.13 7.17
C THR A 75 0.31 -0.42 5.68
N LEU A 76 1.58 -0.42 5.25
CA LEU A 76 1.98 -0.57 3.85
C LEU A 76 2.64 -1.91 3.53
N GLU A 77 3.30 -2.58 4.48
CA GLU A 77 3.77 -3.98 4.31
C GLU A 77 2.59 -4.89 4.00
N ASN A 78 1.42 -4.63 4.57
CA ASN A 78 0.19 -5.37 4.28
C ASN A 78 -0.30 -5.16 2.82
N SER A 79 0.14 -4.09 2.14
CA SER A 79 -0.23 -3.79 0.74
C SER A 79 0.90 -4.05 -0.28
N GLU A 80 2.15 -4.16 0.18
CA GLU A 80 3.24 -4.67 -0.67
C GLU A 80 3.13 -6.18 -0.91
N GLU A 81 2.48 -6.94 -0.02
CA GLU A 81 2.11 -8.33 -0.28
C GLU A 81 0.99 -8.43 -1.33
N ASP A 82 0.00 -7.53 -1.34
CA ASP A 82 -1.10 -7.55 -2.31
C ASP A 82 -0.63 -7.35 -3.77
N ALA A 83 0.40 -6.54 -4.00
CA ALA A 83 0.95 -6.34 -5.35
C ALA A 83 1.78 -7.53 -5.86
N LYS A 84 2.31 -8.37 -4.95
CA LYS A 84 3.06 -9.59 -5.31
C LYS A 84 2.14 -10.81 -5.43
N ASP A 85 1.07 -10.85 -4.65
CA ASP A 85 0.16 -12.00 -4.60
C ASP A 85 -0.68 -12.17 -5.86
N GLU A 86 -1.09 -11.09 -6.52
CA GLU A 86 -1.98 -11.21 -7.68
C GLU A 86 -1.32 -11.95 -8.86
N ARG A 87 -0.01 -11.71 -9.09
CA ARG A 87 0.76 -12.40 -10.13
C ARG A 87 1.10 -13.83 -9.75
N PHE A 88 1.46 -14.06 -8.49
CA PHE A 88 1.82 -15.38 -8.00
C PHE A 88 0.61 -16.32 -7.97
N PHE A 89 -0.52 -15.83 -7.46
CA PHE A 89 -1.78 -16.56 -7.44
C PHE A 89 -2.32 -16.82 -8.86
N ALA A 90 -2.17 -15.87 -9.78
CA ALA A 90 -2.54 -16.06 -11.18
C ALA A 90 -1.71 -17.15 -11.87
N LEU A 91 -0.38 -17.13 -11.72
CA LEU A 91 0.51 -18.15 -12.27
C LEU A 91 0.25 -19.53 -11.65
N TYR A 92 0.09 -19.59 -10.33
CA TYR A 92 -0.21 -20.81 -9.59
C TYR A 92 -1.57 -21.42 -10.02
N SER A 93 -2.60 -20.58 -10.12
CA SER A 93 -3.93 -20.97 -10.61
C SER A 93 -3.89 -21.48 -12.05
N PHE A 94 -3.12 -20.83 -12.93
CA PHE A 94 -2.93 -21.27 -14.31
C PHE A 94 -2.27 -22.65 -14.38
N LEU A 95 -1.18 -22.87 -13.64
CA LEU A 95 -0.48 -24.16 -13.58
C LEU A 95 -1.40 -25.28 -13.08
N LEU A 96 -2.13 -25.07 -11.99
CA LEU A 96 -3.10 -26.05 -11.48
C LEU A 96 -4.15 -26.44 -12.52
N LYS A 97 -4.71 -25.46 -13.23
CA LYS A 97 -5.71 -25.70 -14.28
C LYS A 97 -5.11 -26.49 -15.46
N THR A 98 -3.89 -26.17 -15.88
CA THR A 98 -3.22 -26.92 -16.96
C THR A 98 -2.89 -28.36 -16.55
N ALA A 99 -2.46 -28.58 -15.30
CA ALA A 99 -2.20 -29.92 -14.79
C ALA A 99 -3.49 -30.77 -14.68
N ALA A 100 -4.57 -30.18 -14.20
CA ALA A 100 -5.88 -30.85 -14.09
C ALA A 100 -6.45 -31.23 -15.48
N THR A 101 -6.29 -30.35 -16.47
CA THR A 101 -6.74 -30.65 -17.84
C THR A 101 -5.90 -31.73 -18.49
N ALA A 102 -4.57 -31.71 -18.32
CA ALA A 102 -3.68 -32.76 -18.82
C ALA A 102 -3.96 -34.12 -18.17
N SER A 103 -4.22 -34.17 -16.86
CA SER A 103 -4.52 -35.41 -16.15
C SER A 103 -5.84 -36.03 -16.59
N LEU A 104 -6.89 -35.21 -16.78
CA LEU A 104 -8.16 -35.65 -17.35
C LEU A 104 -7.99 -36.18 -18.77
N PHE A 105 -7.22 -35.49 -19.62
CA PHE A 105 -6.94 -35.94 -20.97
C PHE A 105 -6.23 -37.29 -21.00
N TYR A 106 -5.21 -37.48 -20.15
CA TYR A 106 -4.51 -38.76 -20.01
C TYR A 106 -5.45 -39.89 -19.58
N MET A 107 -6.34 -39.64 -18.62
CA MET A 107 -7.33 -40.62 -18.18
C MET A 107 -8.28 -41.02 -19.33
N ILE A 108 -8.70 -40.07 -20.16
CA ILE A 108 -9.56 -40.35 -21.33
C ILE A 108 -8.82 -41.17 -22.38
N VAL A 109 -7.58 -40.81 -22.72
CA VAL A 109 -6.77 -41.55 -23.70
C VAL A 109 -6.54 -42.99 -23.22
N ARG A 110 -6.20 -43.16 -21.94
CA ARG A 110 -6.04 -44.49 -21.32
C ARG A 110 -7.34 -45.30 -21.25
N LEU A 111 -8.50 -44.65 -21.28
CA LEU A 111 -9.80 -45.31 -21.30
C LEU A 111 -10.18 -45.79 -22.71
N PHE A 112 -9.77 -45.04 -23.74
CA PHE A 112 -10.10 -45.31 -25.14
C PHE A 112 -9.11 -46.25 -25.86
N PHE A 113 -7.88 -46.39 -25.34
CA PHE A 113 -6.80 -47.22 -25.88
C PHE A 113 -6.46 -48.36 -24.91
#